data_AF-A0A2Y9HHB5-F1
#
_entry.id   AF-A0A2Y9HHB5-F1
#
_cell.length_a   1.000
_cell.length_b   1.000
_cell.length_c   1.000
_cell.angle_alpha   90.00
_cell.angle_beta   90.00
_cell.angle_gamma   90.00
#
_symmetry.space_group_name_H-M   'P 1'
#
loop_
_entity.id
_entity.type
_entity.pdbx_description
1 polymer ?
#
loop_
_entity_poly.entity_id
_entity_poly.type
_entity_poly.pdbx_seq_one_letter_code
_entity_poly.pdbx_strand_id
1 'polypeptide(L)'
;MMADEDEEVKQVLQKLQALVDQLYSFRECYFETHGVEDAGRKQQDVREEMEKTLQQMEEVVGSVQGKAQVLMLTGKALNVTPDYSPKAEELLTKAVKLEPKLVEAWNQLGEVYWKKGDIAAAHTCFSGALTHCKNKVSLQNLSMVLRQLRTDTGDEHSRHVMDSVRQAKLAVQMDVHDGRSWYILGNAYLSLYFNTGQNPKISQQALSAYSQAEKVDRTACSNPDLHLNRATLHKYEENYGEALEGFSRAAVLDPTWPEPQQREQQLLEFLSRLTSFLESKGKVKTKKLQSMLGSLRPAHLGPCGDGHYQSASGQKLTLELKPLSALQPGVNSGAVVLGKVVFSLTTEEKVPFTFGLVDSDGPCYAVMVYNMVQSWGVLIGDSVAIPEPNLRLHRIQHKGKDYCFSSVRVETPLLLVVNGKPQGSSSQAAATVASRPQCE
;
A
#
# COMPACT_ATOMS: atom_id res chain seq x y z
N MET A 1 -54.09 19.11 3.49
CA MET A 1 -53.78 18.09 4.53
C MET A 1 -52.72 17.12 4.05
N MET A 2 -53.00 16.07 3.25
CA MET A 2 -51.93 15.13 2.84
C MET A 2 -50.78 15.79 2.05
N ALA A 3 -51.07 16.75 1.16
CA ALA A 3 -50.03 17.48 0.43
C ALA A 3 -49.22 18.45 1.29
N ASP A 4 -49.81 18.96 2.38
CA ASP A 4 -49.12 19.87 3.31
C ASP A 4 -48.20 19.08 4.25
N GLU A 5 -48.64 17.89 4.69
CA GLU A 5 -47.84 16.95 5.48
C GLU A 5 -46.64 16.39 4.70
N ASP A 6 -46.81 16.12 3.40
CA ASP A 6 -45.71 15.65 2.54
C ASP A 6 -44.64 16.72 2.31
N GLU A 7 -45.01 18.00 2.13
CA GLU A 7 -44.02 19.08 2.01
C GLU A 7 -43.35 19.42 3.35
N GLU A 8 -44.06 19.32 4.47
CA GLU A 8 -43.44 19.47 5.80
C GLU A 8 -42.36 18.40 6.04
N VAL A 9 -42.66 17.14 5.72
CA VAL A 9 -41.70 16.03 5.79
C VAL A 9 -40.48 16.31 4.92
N LYS A 10 -40.69 16.77 3.69
CA LYS A 10 -39.60 17.03 2.75
C LYS A 10 -38.69 18.17 3.25
N GLN A 11 -39.25 19.22 3.84
CA GLN A 11 -38.47 20.29 4.46
C GLN A 11 -37.65 19.78 5.65
N VAL A 12 -38.23 18.93 6.49
CA VAL A 12 -37.51 18.28 7.60
C VAL A 12 -36.35 17.44 7.05
N LEU A 13 -36.59 16.61 6.04
CA LEU A 13 -35.55 15.78 5.42
C LEU A 13 -34.42 16.61 4.80
N GLN A 14 -34.74 17.73 4.15
CA GLN A 14 -33.73 18.64 3.59
C GLN A 14 -32.85 19.26 4.68
N LYS A 15 -33.44 19.67 5.81
CA LYS A 15 -32.67 20.19 6.96
C LYS A 15 -31.76 19.12 7.55
N LEU A 16 -32.27 17.90 7.74
CA LEU A 16 -31.46 16.78 8.25
C LEU A 16 -30.32 16.42 7.29
N GLN A 17 -30.59 16.40 5.98
CA GLN A 17 -29.56 16.16 4.98
C GLN A 17 -28.45 17.22 5.06
N ALA A 18 -28.82 18.50 5.13
CA ALA A 18 -27.85 19.59 5.22
C ALA A 18 -26.96 19.49 6.47
N LEU A 19 -27.53 19.11 7.62
CA LEU A 19 -26.77 18.88 8.85
C LEU A 19 -25.74 17.75 8.68
N VAL A 20 -26.15 16.63 8.09
CA VAL A 20 -25.25 15.48 7.86
C VAL A 20 -24.18 15.80 6.81
N ASP A 21 -24.52 16.54 5.75
CA ASP A 21 -23.56 16.96 4.73
C ASP A 21 -22.51 17.92 5.30
N GLN A 22 -22.91 18.84 6.18
CA GLN A 22 -21.99 19.72 6.91
C GLN A 22 -21.05 18.94 7.83
N LEU A 23 -21.56 17.93 8.54
CA LEU A 23 -20.76 17.05 9.40
C LEU A 23 -19.69 16.29 8.59
N TYR A 24 -20.04 15.73 7.43
CA TYR A 24 -19.09 15.03 6.58
C TYR A 24 -18.10 15.99 5.93
N SER A 25 -18.56 17.16 5.46
CA SER A 25 -17.69 18.23 4.95
C SER A 25 -16.69 18.70 6.00
N PHE A 26 -17.10 18.83 7.26
CA PHE A 26 -16.22 19.17 8.37
C PHE A 26 -15.09 18.13 8.54
N ARG A 27 -15.43 16.83 8.50
CA ARG A 27 -14.44 15.75 8.59
C ARG A 27 -13.49 15.70 7.39
N GLU A 28 -14.02 15.81 6.18
CA GLU A 28 -13.29 15.61 4.93
C GLU A 28 -12.39 16.80 4.61
N CYS A 29 -12.89 18.02 4.85
CA CYS A 29 -12.17 19.27 4.62
C CYS A 29 -11.53 19.82 5.91
N TYR A 30 -11.34 18.99 6.94
CA TYR A 30 -10.81 19.43 8.25
C TYR A 30 -9.50 20.23 8.12
N PHE A 31 -8.59 19.79 7.25
CA PHE A 31 -7.28 20.42 7.01
C PHE A 31 -7.32 21.63 6.06
N GLU A 32 -8.50 22.01 5.55
CA GLU A 32 -8.68 23.28 4.85
C GLU A 32 -9.00 24.42 5.83
N THR A 33 -9.59 24.09 6.98
CA THR A 33 -10.00 25.05 8.01
C THR A 33 -9.12 25.00 9.26
N HIS A 34 -8.42 23.87 9.49
CA HIS A 34 -7.51 23.66 10.61
C HIS A 34 -6.09 23.41 10.11
N GLY A 35 -5.11 23.82 10.91
CA GLY A 35 -3.71 23.57 10.61
C GLY A 35 -3.35 22.09 10.78
N VAL A 36 -2.20 21.70 10.25
CA VAL A 36 -1.69 20.32 10.38
C VAL A 36 -1.27 20.04 11.83
N GLU A 37 -0.89 21.07 12.57
CA GLU A 37 -0.68 21.06 14.01
C GLU A 37 -1.91 20.57 14.81
N ASP A 38 -3.11 20.69 14.25
CA ASP A 38 -4.37 20.27 14.87
C ASP A 38 -4.74 18.81 14.54
N ALA A 39 -3.95 18.11 13.72
CA ALA A 39 -4.23 16.75 13.27
C ALA A 39 -4.53 15.78 14.42
N GLY A 40 -3.83 15.91 15.56
CA GLY A 40 -4.05 15.08 16.74
C GLY A 40 -5.41 15.28 17.42
N ARG A 41 -6.11 16.39 17.16
CA ARG A 41 -7.44 16.71 17.70
C ARG A 41 -8.58 16.32 16.77
N LYS A 42 -8.31 16.13 15.47
CA LYS A 42 -9.31 15.84 14.43
C LYS A 42 -10.37 14.80 14.84
N GLN A 43 -9.93 13.65 15.37
CA GLN A 43 -10.87 12.58 15.73
C GLN A 43 -11.81 12.96 16.89
N GLN A 44 -11.31 13.75 17.84
CA GLN A 44 -12.11 14.27 18.95
C GLN A 44 -13.06 15.36 18.45
N ASP A 45 -12.58 16.31 17.64
CA ASP A 45 -13.41 17.37 17.09
C ASP A 45 -14.55 16.81 16.23
N VAL A 46 -14.28 15.79 15.40
CA VAL A 46 -15.30 15.10 14.60
C VAL A 46 -16.33 14.40 15.49
N ARG A 47 -15.92 13.85 16.63
CA ARG A 47 -16.84 13.23 17.60
C ARG A 47 -17.73 14.27 18.28
N GLU A 48 -17.17 15.40 18.69
CA GLU A 48 -17.94 16.49 19.29
C GLU A 48 -18.93 17.11 18.29
N GLU A 49 -18.50 17.31 17.04
CA GLU A 49 -19.38 17.83 16.00
C GLU A 49 -20.48 16.84 15.61
N MET A 50 -20.18 15.53 15.62
CA MET A 50 -21.18 14.48 15.49
C MET A 50 -22.24 14.56 16.60
N GLU A 51 -21.83 14.69 17.86
CA GLU A 51 -22.75 14.77 19.00
C GLU A 51 -23.67 16.00 18.91
N LYS A 52 -23.12 17.17 18.56
CA LYS A 52 -23.92 18.38 18.31
C LYS A 52 -24.89 18.21 17.16
N THR A 53 -24.43 17.61 16.06
CA THR A 53 -25.26 17.33 14.87
C THR A 53 -26.43 16.43 15.25
N LEU A 54 -26.19 15.38 16.04
CA LEU A 54 -27.23 14.46 16.50
C LEU A 54 -28.27 15.15 17.39
N GLN A 55 -27.85 16.05 18.28
CA GLN A 55 -28.76 16.85 19.11
C GLN A 55 -29.65 17.75 18.23
N GLN A 56 -29.07 18.46 17.26
CA GLN A 56 -29.82 19.30 16.32
C GLN A 56 -30.78 18.47 15.46
N MET A 57 -30.37 17.28 15.03
CA MET A 57 -31.24 16.37 14.28
C MET A 57 -32.45 15.93 15.12
N GLU A 58 -32.26 15.64 16.41
CA GLU A 58 -33.36 15.25 17.31
C GLU A 58 -34.39 16.37 17.47
N GLU A 59 -33.96 17.62 17.58
CA GLU A 59 -34.83 18.80 17.63
C GLU A 59 -35.63 18.99 16.32
N VAL A 60 -35.02 18.70 15.17
CA VAL A 60 -35.63 18.88 13.84
C VAL A 60 -36.59 17.75 13.46
N VAL A 61 -36.31 16.51 13.87
CA VAL A 61 -37.09 15.33 13.48
C VAL A 61 -38.54 15.41 13.98
N GLY A 62 -38.78 15.91 15.20
CA GLY A 62 -40.12 16.09 15.76
C GLY A 62 -41.01 14.85 15.63
N SER A 63 -42.16 14.98 14.96
CA SER A 63 -43.14 13.90 14.70
C SER A 63 -42.85 13.04 13.46
N VAL A 64 -41.82 13.36 12.67
CA VAL A 64 -41.46 12.66 11.40
C VAL A 64 -40.60 11.41 11.66
N GLN A 65 -40.57 10.93 12.91
CA GLN A 65 -39.78 9.79 13.35
C GLN A 65 -40.15 8.50 12.59
N GLY A 66 -39.15 7.65 12.35
CA GLY A 66 -39.35 6.30 11.82
C GLY A 66 -39.45 6.18 10.30
N LYS A 67 -39.34 7.28 9.53
CA LYS A 67 -39.16 7.22 8.07
C LYS A 67 -37.77 6.66 7.70
N ALA A 68 -37.69 5.89 6.61
CA ALA A 68 -36.45 5.24 6.18
C ALA A 68 -35.29 6.22 5.98
N GLN A 69 -35.56 7.40 5.39
CA GLN A 69 -34.57 8.46 5.16
C GLN A 69 -34.06 9.08 6.47
N VAL A 70 -34.94 9.27 7.46
CA VAL A 70 -34.53 9.80 8.77
C VAL A 70 -33.61 8.79 9.47
N LEU A 71 -33.99 7.52 9.50
CA LEU A 71 -33.16 6.44 10.05
C LEU A 71 -31.81 6.34 9.33
N MET A 72 -31.81 6.50 8.01
CA MET A 72 -30.60 6.53 7.19
C MET A 72 -29.68 7.68 7.59
N LEU A 73 -30.21 8.91 7.64
CA LEU A 73 -29.43 10.10 7.97
C LEU A 73 -28.87 10.07 9.39
N THR A 74 -29.67 9.64 10.38
CA THR A 74 -29.19 9.49 11.77
C THR A 74 -28.14 8.40 11.87
N GLY A 75 -28.33 7.27 11.16
CA GLY A 75 -27.33 6.22 11.06
C GLY A 75 -26.02 6.68 10.41
N LYS A 76 -26.12 7.48 9.33
CA LYS A 76 -24.99 8.12 8.64
C LYS A 76 -24.23 9.07 9.56
N ALA A 77 -24.93 9.94 10.31
CA ALA A 77 -24.30 10.81 11.29
C ALA A 77 -23.49 10.03 12.33
N LEU A 78 -24.07 8.95 12.90
CA LEU A 78 -23.37 8.06 13.83
C LEU A 78 -22.19 7.29 13.20
N ASN A 79 -22.12 7.24 11.87
CA ASN A 79 -21.08 6.54 11.10
C ASN A 79 -19.95 7.49 10.63
N VAL A 80 -19.90 8.74 11.10
CA VAL A 80 -18.86 9.69 10.66
C VAL A 80 -17.47 9.37 11.22
N THR A 81 -17.39 8.81 12.44
CA THR A 81 -16.13 8.43 13.10
C THR A 81 -15.67 7.02 12.66
N PRO A 82 -14.39 6.65 12.80
CA PRO A 82 -13.91 5.31 12.44
C PRO A 82 -14.50 4.17 13.29
N ASP A 83 -15.04 4.47 14.47
CA ASP A 83 -15.53 3.48 15.43
C ASP A 83 -16.82 2.81 14.95
N TYR A 84 -16.95 1.51 15.22
CA TYR A 84 -18.19 0.78 14.99
C TYR A 84 -19.30 1.24 15.96
N SER A 85 -20.46 1.61 15.42
CA SER A 85 -21.64 2.03 16.18
C SER A 85 -22.78 1.00 16.06
N PRO A 86 -23.08 0.23 17.12
CA PRO A 86 -24.23 -0.68 17.14
C PRO A 86 -25.57 0.03 16.90
N LYS A 87 -25.67 1.29 17.34
CA LYS A 87 -26.85 2.12 17.12
C LYS A 87 -27.02 2.47 15.64
N ALA A 88 -25.93 2.78 14.94
CA ALA A 88 -25.96 2.99 13.49
C ALA A 88 -26.40 1.71 12.77
N GLU A 89 -25.85 0.55 13.15
CA GLU A 89 -26.26 -0.75 12.58
C GLU A 89 -27.77 -0.98 12.73
N GLU A 90 -28.32 -0.75 13.92
CA GLU A 90 -29.75 -0.92 14.20
C GLU A 90 -30.63 -0.02 13.31
N LEU A 91 -30.29 1.28 13.24
CA LEU A 91 -31.06 2.27 12.47
C LEU A 91 -31.00 1.98 10.96
N LEU A 92 -29.81 1.70 10.44
CA LEU A 92 -29.59 1.45 9.01
C LEU A 92 -30.21 0.11 8.57
N THR A 93 -30.15 -0.91 9.44
CA THR A 93 -30.85 -2.19 9.20
C THR A 93 -32.37 -2.00 9.09
N LYS A 94 -32.95 -1.12 9.92
CA LYS A 94 -34.37 -0.76 9.80
C LYS A 94 -34.64 0.04 8.53
N ALA A 95 -33.78 0.99 8.17
CA ALA A 95 -33.92 1.81 6.96
C ALA A 95 -33.99 0.95 5.68
N VAL A 96 -33.07 -0.01 5.50
CA VAL A 96 -33.08 -0.89 4.31
C VAL A 96 -34.27 -1.86 4.27
N LYS A 97 -34.88 -2.19 5.43
CA LYS A 97 -36.09 -3.01 5.49
C LYS A 97 -37.34 -2.21 5.12
N LEU A 98 -37.43 -0.96 5.57
CA LEU A 98 -38.54 -0.07 5.25
C LEU A 98 -38.51 0.36 3.78
N GLU A 99 -37.32 0.65 3.25
CA GLU A 99 -37.14 1.06 1.86
C GLU A 99 -35.94 0.33 1.23
N PRO A 100 -36.15 -0.89 0.68
CA PRO A 100 -35.08 -1.68 0.09
C PRO A 100 -34.38 -1.02 -1.09
N LYS A 101 -35.02 -0.06 -1.77
CA LYS A 101 -34.43 0.67 -2.90
C LYS A 101 -33.59 1.89 -2.46
N LEU A 102 -33.51 2.19 -1.17
CA LEU A 102 -32.74 3.31 -0.64
C LEU A 102 -31.24 2.97 -0.64
N VAL A 103 -30.59 3.24 -1.77
CA VAL A 103 -29.18 2.90 -2.06
C VAL A 103 -28.21 3.41 -1.00
N GLU A 104 -28.40 4.64 -0.51
CA GLU A 104 -27.52 5.23 0.49
C GLU A 104 -27.59 4.48 1.83
N ALA A 105 -28.75 3.97 2.22
CA ALA A 105 -28.89 3.16 3.44
C ALA A 105 -28.09 1.86 3.36
N TRP A 106 -28.06 1.20 2.20
CA TRP A 106 -27.21 0.02 1.97
C TRP A 106 -25.73 0.37 2.02
N ASN A 107 -25.31 1.51 1.46
CA ASN A 107 -23.92 1.94 1.52
C ASN A 107 -23.49 2.23 2.97
N GLN A 108 -24.29 2.99 3.72
CA GLN A 108 -23.99 3.29 5.11
C GLN A 108 -23.98 2.02 5.97
N LEU A 109 -24.93 1.09 5.76
CA LEU A 109 -24.94 -0.19 6.46
C LEU A 109 -23.69 -1.03 6.13
N GLY A 110 -23.27 -1.04 4.87
CA GLY A 110 -22.05 -1.72 4.44
C GLY A 110 -20.79 -1.14 5.11
N GLU A 111 -20.69 0.18 5.25
CA GLU A 111 -19.60 0.83 5.98
C GLU A 111 -19.62 0.49 7.48
N VAL A 112 -20.80 0.38 8.09
CA VAL A 112 -20.93 -0.07 9.48
C VAL A 112 -20.44 -1.52 9.64
N TYR A 113 -20.81 -2.43 8.73
CA TYR A 113 -20.30 -3.80 8.75
C TYR A 113 -18.80 -3.87 8.49
N TRP A 114 -18.27 -3.00 7.63
CA TRP A 114 -16.83 -2.87 7.41
C TRP A 114 -16.10 -2.50 8.72
N LYS A 115 -16.58 -1.50 9.45
CA LYS A 115 -16.03 -1.09 10.76
C LYS A 115 -16.18 -2.16 11.84
N LYS A 116 -17.25 -2.97 11.76
CA LYS A 116 -17.45 -4.16 12.62
C LYS A 116 -16.43 -5.27 12.32
N GLY A 117 -15.79 -5.24 11.15
CA GLY A 117 -14.91 -6.30 10.66
C GLY A 117 -15.65 -7.43 9.93
N ASP A 118 -16.96 -7.29 9.68
CA ASP A 118 -17.74 -8.25 8.92
C ASP A 118 -17.70 -7.92 7.42
N ILE A 119 -16.58 -8.29 6.80
CA ILE A 119 -16.29 -7.97 5.39
C ILE A 119 -17.29 -8.64 4.44
N ALA A 120 -17.82 -9.81 4.80
CA ALA A 120 -18.79 -10.54 4.00
C ALA A 120 -20.16 -9.85 3.99
N ALA A 121 -20.62 -9.37 5.16
CA ALA A 121 -21.84 -8.57 5.25
C ALA A 121 -21.69 -7.22 4.52
N ALA A 122 -20.53 -6.56 4.66
CA ALA A 122 -20.22 -5.33 3.93
C ALA A 122 -20.29 -5.54 2.41
N HIS A 123 -19.65 -6.60 1.89
CA HIS A 123 -19.72 -6.98 0.48
C HIS A 123 -21.16 -7.22 0.00
N THR A 124 -21.97 -7.90 0.81
CA THR A 124 -23.38 -8.14 0.49
C THR A 124 -24.17 -6.84 0.38
N CYS A 125 -23.93 -5.89 1.28
CA CYS A 125 -24.61 -4.59 1.26
C CYS A 125 -24.25 -3.77 0.02
N PHE A 126 -22.96 -3.61 -0.29
CA PHE A 126 -22.52 -2.85 -1.45
C PHE A 126 -22.94 -3.50 -2.78
N SER A 127 -22.90 -4.83 -2.85
CA SER A 127 -23.40 -5.57 -4.01
C SER A 127 -24.91 -5.38 -4.19
N GLY A 128 -25.68 -5.47 -3.10
CA GLY A 128 -27.13 -5.24 -3.08
C GLY A 128 -27.50 -3.84 -3.56
N ALA A 129 -26.81 -2.81 -3.07
CA ALA A 129 -26.99 -1.43 -3.51
C ALA A 129 -26.85 -1.28 -5.05
N LEU A 130 -25.85 -1.93 -5.65
CA LEU A 130 -25.62 -1.90 -7.10
C LEU A 130 -26.67 -2.65 -7.92
N THR A 131 -27.42 -3.60 -7.33
CA THR A 131 -28.57 -4.23 -8.00
C THR A 131 -29.74 -3.28 -8.15
N HIS A 132 -29.87 -2.30 -7.25
CA HIS A 132 -30.94 -1.30 -7.28
C HIS A 132 -30.58 -0.09 -8.15
N CYS A 133 -29.39 0.47 -7.95
CA CYS A 133 -28.90 1.58 -8.76
C CYS A 133 -27.37 1.62 -8.77
N LYS A 134 -26.78 1.73 -9.96
CA LYS A 134 -25.35 1.97 -10.10
C LYS A 134 -25.00 3.36 -9.55
N ASN A 135 -24.14 3.40 -8.54
CA ASN A 135 -23.73 4.63 -7.86
C ASN A 135 -22.25 4.58 -7.48
N LYS A 136 -21.63 5.77 -7.35
CA LYS A 136 -20.19 5.92 -7.11
C LYS A 136 -19.73 5.29 -5.79
N VAL A 137 -20.45 5.56 -4.70
CA VAL A 137 -20.09 5.11 -3.34
C VAL A 137 -20.07 3.59 -3.24
N SER A 138 -21.07 2.89 -3.79
CA SER A 138 -21.05 1.42 -3.78
C SER A 138 -19.90 0.85 -4.61
N LEU A 139 -19.55 1.45 -5.75
CA LEU A 139 -18.43 0.99 -6.58
C LEU A 139 -17.08 1.16 -5.88
N GLN A 140 -16.90 2.31 -5.23
CA GLN A 140 -15.73 2.60 -4.39
C GLN A 140 -15.60 1.58 -3.25
N ASN A 141 -16.64 1.44 -2.44
CA ASN A 141 -16.59 0.58 -1.28
C ASN A 141 -16.54 -0.91 -1.66
N LEU A 142 -17.17 -1.30 -2.78
CA LEU A 142 -17.04 -2.66 -3.31
C LEU A 142 -15.61 -2.96 -3.75
N SER A 143 -14.92 -2.00 -4.37
CA SER A 143 -13.49 -2.14 -4.68
C SER A 143 -12.68 -2.39 -3.41
N MET A 144 -13.00 -1.68 -2.32
CA MET A 144 -12.29 -1.81 -1.04
C MET A 144 -12.49 -3.18 -0.38
N VAL A 145 -13.74 -3.64 -0.28
CA VAL A 145 -14.03 -4.93 0.37
C VAL A 145 -13.48 -6.11 -0.43
N LEU A 146 -13.53 -6.07 -1.76
CA LEU A 146 -13.10 -7.20 -2.61
C LEU A 146 -11.65 -7.61 -2.36
N ARG A 147 -10.74 -6.63 -2.27
CA ARG A 147 -9.32 -6.90 -2.01
C ARG A 147 -9.01 -7.34 -0.57
N GLN A 148 -10.01 -7.35 0.30
CA GLN A 148 -9.91 -7.67 1.73
C GLN A 148 -10.76 -8.88 2.12
N LEU A 149 -11.54 -9.43 1.18
CA LEU A 149 -12.25 -10.69 1.38
C LEU A 149 -11.23 -11.81 1.61
N ARG A 150 -11.43 -12.53 2.71
CA ARG A 150 -10.70 -13.77 3.00
C ARG A 150 -11.20 -14.84 2.04
N THR A 151 -10.27 -15.52 1.39
CA THR A 151 -10.56 -16.63 0.48
C THR A 151 -9.69 -17.82 0.84
N ASP A 152 -10.19 -19.02 0.57
CA ASP A 152 -9.46 -20.26 0.87
C ASP A 152 -8.40 -20.55 -0.22
N THR A 153 -8.57 -19.96 -1.41
CA THR A 153 -7.68 -20.17 -2.55
C THR A 153 -7.06 -18.88 -3.06
N GLY A 154 -5.83 -18.98 -3.59
CA GLY A 154 -5.13 -17.86 -4.22
C GLY A 154 -5.82 -17.37 -5.50
N ASP A 155 -6.43 -18.28 -6.27
CA ASP A 155 -7.12 -17.93 -7.52
C ASP A 155 -8.39 -17.10 -7.28
N GLU A 156 -9.12 -17.36 -6.19
CA GLU A 156 -10.25 -16.52 -5.77
C GLU A 156 -9.79 -15.14 -5.34
N HIS A 157 -8.71 -15.06 -4.55
CA HIS A 157 -8.14 -13.77 -4.16
C HIS A 157 -7.72 -12.96 -5.39
N SER A 158 -7.03 -13.57 -6.35
CA SER A 158 -6.63 -12.92 -7.60
C SER A 158 -7.83 -12.43 -8.42
N ARG A 159 -8.93 -13.21 -8.47
CA ARG A 159 -10.19 -12.77 -9.10
C ARG A 159 -10.79 -11.56 -8.39
N HIS A 160 -10.87 -11.58 -7.05
CA HIS A 160 -11.37 -10.44 -6.30
C HIS A 160 -10.52 -9.18 -6.49
N VAL A 161 -9.19 -9.31 -6.57
CA VAL A 161 -8.29 -8.18 -6.83
C VAL A 161 -8.51 -7.62 -8.24
N MET A 162 -8.68 -8.46 -9.26
CA MET A 162 -9.04 -8.00 -10.61
C MET A 162 -10.40 -7.30 -10.65
N ASP A 163 -11.41 -7.86 -9.97
CA ASP A 163 -12.72 -7.23 -9.85
C ASP A 163 -12.67 -5.91 -9.06
N SER A 164 -11.82 -5.82 -8.03
CA SER A 164 -11.58 -4.59 -7.27
C SER A 164 -11.10 -3.46 -8.18
N VAL A 165 -10.14 -3.75 -9.08
CA VAL A 165 -9.67 -2.78 -10.08
C VAL A 165 -10.80 -2.41 -11.04
N ARG A 166 -11.63 -3.37 -11.46
CA ARG A 166 -12.79 -3.11 -12.33
C ARG A 166 -13.78 -2.17 -11.66
N GLN A 167 -14.16 -2.39 -10.40
CA GLN A 167 -15.09 -1.52 -9.68
C GLN A 167 -14.52 -0.11 -9.47
N ALA A 168 -13.24 0.00 -9.09
CA ALA A 168 -12.58 1.30 -8.91
C ALA A 168 -12.55 2.11 -10.23
N LYS A 169 -12.28 1.47 -11.36
CA LYS A 169 -12.36 2.13 -12.67
C LYS A 169 -13.76 2.61 -12.99
N LEU A 170 -14.78 1.81 -12.68
CA LEU A 170 -16.18 2.21 -12.87
C LEU A 170 -16.53 3.40 -11.97
N ALA A 171 -16.02 3.47 -10.74
CA ALA A 171 -16.20 4.62 -9.85
C ALA A 171 -15.59 5.90 -10.45
N VAL A 172 -14.32 5.84 -10.89
CA VAL A 172 -13.64 6.95 -11.57
C VAL A 172 -14.39 7.39 -12.84
N GLN A 173 -14.95 6.46 -13.60
CA GLN A 173 -15.74 6.79 -14.80
C GLN A 173 -17.04 7.53 -14.48
N MET A 174 -17.62 7.34 -13.28
CA MET A 174 -18.80 8.09 -12.86
C MET A 174 -18.45 9.53 -12.49
N ASP A 175 -17.25 9.75 -11.95
CA ASP A 175 -16.77 11.07 -11.54
C ASP A 175 -15.24 11.11 -11.57
N VAL A 176 -14.70 11.73 -12.62
CA VAL A 176 -13.25 11.82 -12.83
C VAL A 176 -12.59 12.90 -11.98
N HIS A 177 -13.37 13.76 -11.31
CA HIS A 177 -12.91 14.85 -10.47
C HIS A 177 -12.86 14.48 -8.98
N ASP A 178 -13.34 13.28 -8.63
CA ASP A 178 -13.34 12.78 -7.27
C ASP A 178 -11.99 12.15 -6.89
N GLY A 179 -11.28 12.76 -5.94
CA GLY A 179 -10.00 12.27 -5.44
C GLY A 179 -10.11 10.89 -4.82
N ARG A 180 -11.20 10.60 -4.10
CA ARG A 180 -11.40 9.31 -3.43
C ARG A 180 -11.47 8.17 -4.45
N SER A 181 -12.13 8.38 -5.59
CA SER A 181 -12.19 7.39 -6.67
C SER A 181 -10.81 7.02 -7.22
N TRP A 182 -9.96 8.02 -7.47
CA TRP A 182 -8.59 7.82 -7.95
C TRP A 182 -7.69 7.17 -6.89
N TYR A 183 -7.82 7.58 -5.63
CA TYR A 183 -7.14 6.97 -4.50
C TYR A 183 -7.44 5.46 -4.39
N ILE A 184 -8.72 5.09 -4.42
CA ILE A 184 -9.16 3.68 -4.36
C ILE A 184 -8.66 2.90 -5.57
N LEU A 185 -8.63 3.50 -6.76
CA LEU A 185 -8.03 2.89 -7.94
C LEU A 185 -6.52 2.64 -7.75
N GLY A 186 -5.81 3.56 -7.11
CA GLY A 186 -4.41 3.37 -6.70
C GLY A 186 -4.25 2.15 -5.79
N ASN A 187 -5.09 2.02 -4.74
CA ASN A 187 -5.05 0.88 -3.83
C ASN A 187 -5.40 -0.45 -4.54
N ALA A 188 -6.36 -0.44 -5.46
CA ALA A 188 -6.71 -1.62 -6.24
C ALA A 188 -5.54 -2.06 -7.15
N TYR A 189 -4.85 -1.12 -7.78
CA TYR A 189 -3.64 -1.40 -8.56
C TYR A 189 -2.48 -1.85 -7.68
N LEU A 190 -2.33 -1.31 -6.47
CA LEU A 190 -1.34 -1.77 -5.49
C LEU A 190 -1.56 -3.25 -5.17
N SER A 191 -2.78 -3.64 -4.81
CA SER A 191 -3.13 -5.06 -4.59
C SER A 191 -2.86 -5.91 -5.83
N LEU A 192 -3.22 -5.43 -7.03
CA LEU A 192 -2.97 -6.16 -8.28
C LEU A 192 -1.48 -6.33 -8.55
N TYR A 193 -0.67 -5.31 -8.31
CA TYR A 193 0.79 -5.33 -8.47
C TYR A 193 1.40 -6.46 -7.62
N PHE A 194 1.04 -6.55 -6.35
CA PHE A 194 1.55 -7.59 -5.47
C PHE A 194 0.96 -8.98 -5.75
N ASN A 195 -0.24 -9.06 -6.30
CA ASN A 195 -0.88 -10.33 -6.66
C ASN A 195 -0.39 -10.92 -8.00
N THR A 196 0.06 -10.08 -8.96
CA THR A 196 0.38 -10.51 -10.34
C THR A 196 1.87 -10.49 -10.68
N GLY A 197 2.73 -10.79 -9.69
CA GLY A 197 4.17 -10.91 -9.91
C GLY A 197 4.88 -9.58 -10.13
N GLN A 198 4.37 -8.49 -9.56
CA GLN A 198 5.03 -7.18 -9.46
C GLN A 198 5.40 -6.56 -10.81
N ASN A 199 4.48 -6.63 -11.79
CA ASN A 199 4.65 -5.98 -13.09
C ASN A 199 4.81 -4.45 -12.94
N PRO A 200 5.95 -3.86 -13.34
CA PRO A 200 6.21 -2.43 -13.17
C PRO A 200 5.18 -1.52 -13.85
N LYS A 201 4.47 -1.98 -14.88
CA LYS A 201 3.40 -1.17 -15.50
C LYS A 201 2.25 -0.91 -14.53
N ILE A 202 1.97 -1.85 -13.63
CA ILE A 202 0.87 -1.75 -12.66
C ILE A 202 1.24 -0.83 -11.52
N SER A 203 2.49 -0.86 -11.04
CA SER A 203 2.97 0.11 -10.05
C SER A 203 2.93 1.54 -10.59
N GLN A 204 3.33 1.75 -11.85
CA GLN A 204 3.19 3.06 -12.49
C GLN A 204 1.72 3.51 -12.61
N GLN A 205 0.79 2.58 -12.87
CA GLN A 205 -0.65 2.88 -12.84
C GLN A 205 -1.12 3.27 -11.44
N ALA A 206 -0.66 2.60 -10.39
CA ALA A 206 -0.98 2.94 -9.00
C ALA A 206 -0.45 4.33 -8.63
N LEU A 207 0.84 4.61 -8.88
CA LEU A 207 1.47 5.91 -8.62
C LEU A 207 0.79 7.04 -9.40
N SER A 208 0.43 6.81 -10.67
CA SER A 208 -0.31 7.76 -11.48
C SER A 208 -1.72 7.99 -10.93
N ALA A 209 -2.40 6.97 -10.41
CA ALA A 209 -3.73 7.12 -9.82
C ALA A 209 -3.69 7.96 -8.53
N TYR A 210 -2.72 7.71 -7.64
CA TYR A 210 -2.53 8.55 -6.45
C TYR A 210 -2.21 10.01 -6.81
N SER A 211 -1.31 10.23 -7.77
CA SER A 211 -0.96 11.58 -8.24
C SER A 211 -2.15 12.29 -8.88
N GLN A 212 -2.99 11.54 -9.60
CA GLN A 212 -4.20 12.09 -10.21
C GLN A 212 -5.24 12.44 -9.14
N ALA A 213 -5.36 11.66 -8.06
CA ALA A 213 -6.23 11.98 -6.93
C ALA A 213 -5.91 13.36 -6.33
N GLU A 214 -4.63 13.59 -6.00
CA GLU A 214 -4.14 14.87 -5.46
C GLU A 214 -4.28 16.03 -6.46
N LYS A 215 -4.19 15.75 -7.76
CA LYS A 215 -4.30 16.75 -8.81
C LYS A 215 -5.73 17.27 -8.99
N VAL A 216 -6.73 16.38 -8.89
CA VAL A 216 -8.14 16.75 -9.12
C VAL A 216 -8.84 17.22 -7.85
N ASP A 217 -8.36 16.80 -6.69
CA ASP A 217 -9.02 17.02 -5.41
C ASP A 217 -7.97 17.26 -4.30
N ARG A 218 -8.05 18.45 -3.69
CA ARG A 218 -7.11 18.85 -2.64
C ARG A 218 -7.29 18.06 -1.35
N THR A 219 -8.47 17.51 -1.09
CA THR A 219 -8.72 16.69 0.10
C THR A 219 -7.92 15.39 0.06
N ALA A 220 -7.59 14.88 -1.13
CA ALA A 220 -6.72 13.70 -1.31
C ALA A 220 -5.30 13.94 -0.80
N CYS A 221 -4.76 15.18 -0.90
CA CYS A 221 -3.46 15.53 -0.32
C CYS A 221 -3.42 15.43 1.20
N SER A 222 -4.59 15.41 1.83
CA SER A 222 -4.80 15.33 3.28
C SER A 222 -5.22 13.94 3.74
N ASN A 223 -5.20 12.95 2.84
CA ASN A 223 -5.48 11.55 3.17
C ASN A 223 -4.19 10.84 3.65
N PRO A 224 -4.07 10.48 4.94
CA PRO A 224 -2.88 9.80 5.47
C PRO A 224 -2.63 8.42 4.82
N ASP A 225 -3.68 7.65 4.54
CA ASP A 225 -3.59 6.32 3.95
C ASP A 225 -3.04 6.35 2.52
N LEU A 226 -3.38 7.40 1.75
CA LEU A 226 -2.81 7.61 0.41
C LEU A 226 -1.29 7.72 0.47
N HIS A 227 -0.77 8.54 1.38
CA HIS A 227 0.67 8.74 1.53
C HIS A 227 1.38 7.50 2.05
N LEU A 228 0.78 6.77 3.01
CA LEU A 228 1.33 5.51 3.51
C LEU A 228 1.40 4.44 2.39
N ASN A 229 0.30 4.25 1.65
CA ASN A 229 0.21 3.22 0.62
C ASN A 229 1.16 3.53 -0.55
N ARG A 230 1.22 4.80 -0.97
CA ARG A 230 2.20 5.27 -1.98
C ARG A 230 3.64 5.08 -1.51
N ALA A 231 3.95 5.43 -0.27
CA ALA A 231 5.29 5.24 0.31
C ALA A 231 5.69 3.77 0.37
N THR A 232 4.75 2.88 0.67
CA THR A 232 4.98 1.42 0.67
C THR A 232 5.36 0.92 -0.71
N LEU A 233 4.68 1.41 -1.76
CA LEU A 233 5.04 1.09 -3.14
C LEU A 233 6.43 1.63 -3.52
N HIS A 234 6.71 2.90 -3.21
CA HIS A 234 8.04 3.48 -3.42
C HIS A 234 9.14 2.71 -2.69
N LYS A 235 8.91 2.31 -1.44
CA LYS A 235 9.85 1.50 -0.66
C LYS A 235 10.14 0.17 -1.34
N TYR A 236 9.10 -0.52 -1.84
CA TYR A 236 9.27 -1.78 -2.55
C TYR A 236 10.06 -1.60 -3.85
N GLU A 237 9.84 -0.51 -4.57
CA GLU A 237 10.57 -0.13 -5.79
C GLU A 237 11.96 0.50 -5.52
N GLU A 238 12.42 0.58 -4.28
CA GLU A 238 13.69 1.19 -3.85
C GLU A 238 13.77 2.72 -4.11
N ASN A 239 12.62 3.39 -4.24
CA ASN A 239 12.48 4.84 -4.25
C ASN A 239 12.45 5.37 -2.79
N TYR A 240 13.59 5.24 -2.08
CA TYR A 240 13.63 5.43 -0.63
C TYR A 240 13.39 6.88 -0.16
N GLY A 241 13.72 7.88 -0.98
CA GLY A 241 13.46 9.29 -0.63
C GLY A 241 11.95 9.57 -0.60
N GLU A 242 11.25 9.19 -1.66
CA GLU A 242 9.80 9.32 -1.76
C GLU A 242 9.07 8.47 -0.71
N ALA A 243 9.61 7.30 -0.36
CA ALA A 243 9.08 6.48 0.72
C ALA A 243 9.15 7.17 2.08
N LEU A 244 10.31 7.75 2.44
CA LEU A 244 10.49 8.49 3.69
C LEU A 244 9.59 9.71 3.77
N GLU A 245 9.47 10.47 2.68
CA GLU A 245 8.57 11.64 2.61
C GLU A 245 7.11 11.23 2.79
N GLY A 246 6.65 10.19 2.09
CA GLY A 246 5.26 9.72 2.22
C GLY A 246 4.94 9.18 3.61
N PHE A 247 5.85 8.43 4.25
CA PHE A 247 5.66 7.99 5.65
C PHE A 247 5.63 9.18 6.62
N SER A 248 6.54 10.15 6.45
CA SER A 248 6.56 11.38 7.27
C SER A 248 5.28 12.20 7.07
N ARG A 249 4.78 12.31 5.83
CA ARG A 249 3.54 13.03 5.52
C ARG A 249 2.32 12.35 6.14
N ALA A 250 2.21 11.03 6.05
CA ALA A 250 1.15 10.27 6.69
C ALA A 250 1.18 10.42 8.23
N ALA A 251 2.36 10.34 8.85
CA ALA A 251 2.54 10.55 10.29
C ALA A 251 2.12 11.94 10.78
N VAL A 252 2.31 12.95 9.93
CA VAL A 252 1.95 14.34 10.20
C VAL A 252 0.43 14.57 10.04
N LEU A 253 -0.21 13.89 9.08
CA LEU A 253 -1.65 13.97 8.85
C LEU A 253 -2.47 13.17 9.86
N ASP A 254 -1.90 12.12 10.45
CA ASP A 254 -2.49 11.40 11.58
C ASP A 254 -1.43 11.05 12.64
N PRO A 255 -1.15 11.95 13.59
CA PRO A 255 -0.20 11.70 14.67
C PRO A 255 -0.64 10.61 15.65
N THR A 256 -1.93 10.26 15.67
CA THR A 256 -2.48 9.24 16.57
C THR A 256 -2.28 7.82 16.02
N TRP A 257 -2.01 7.71 14.71
CA TRP A 257 -1.71 6.47 14.03
C TRP A 257 -0.19 6.15 14.10
N PRO A 258 0.24 5.11 14.83
CA PRO A 258 1.68 4.87 15.05
C PRO A 258 2.41 4.29 13.84
N GLU A 259 1.70 3.63 12.93
CA GLU A 259 2.32 2.84 11.85
C GLU A 259 3.19 3.69 10.91
N PRO A 260 2.75 4.84 10.36
CA PRO A 260 3.61 5.67 9.51
C PRO A 260 4.92 6.10 10.19
N GLN A 261 4.85 6.50 11.46
CA GLN A 261 6.04 6.89 12.25
C GLN A 261 7.01 5.72 12.42
N GLN A 262 6.48 4.53 12.74
CA GLN A 262 7.27 3.31 12.85
C GLN A 262 7.93 2.94 11.51
N ARG A 263 7.19 3.00 10.39
CA ARG A 263 7.72 2.70 9.05
C ARG A 263 8.83 3.68 8.65
N GLU A 264 8.67 4.98 8.93
CA GLU A 264 9.69 5.99 8.70
C GLU A 264 10.96 5.68 9.51
N GLN A 265 10.82 5.45 10.82
CA GLN A 265 11.93 5.14 11.72
C GLN A 265 12.68 3.87 11.29
N GLN A 266 11.95 2.80 11.00
CA GLN A 266 12.54 1.53 10.56
C GLN A 266 13.33 1.68 9.25
N LEU A 267 12.83 2.48 8.31
CA LEU A 267 13.54 2.75 7.06
C LEU A 267 14.81 3.57 7.30
N LEU A 268 14.75 4.59 8.16
CA LEU A 268 15.95 5.36 8.55
C LEU A 268 17.01 4.50 9.24
N GLU A 269 16.60 3.63 10.16
CA GLU A 269 17.50 2.68 10.83
C GLU A 269 18.11 1.69 9.84
N PHE A 270 17.30 1.15 8.93
CA PHE A 270 17.76 0.27 7.86
C PHE A 270 18.82 0.95 6.99
N LEU A 271 18.53 2.15 6.46
CA LEU A 271 19.46 2.90 5.61
C LEU A 271 20.76 3.24 6.34
N SER A 272 20.67 3.66 7.61
CA SER A 272 21.85 4.00 8.43
C SER A 272 22.75 2.78 8.69
N ARG A 273 22.14 1.61 8.97
CA ARG A 273 22.90 0.36 9.14
C ARG A 273 23.50 -0.12 7.83
N LEU A 274 22.74 -0.04 6.73
CA LEU A 274 23.18 -0.45 5.41
C LEU A 274 24.40 0.35 4.96
N THR A 275 24.34 1.68 4.99
CA THR A 275 25.47 2.53 4.57
C THR A 275 26.71 2.30 5.44
N SER A 276 26.54 2.20 6.76
CA SER A 276 27.65 1.90 7.68
C SER A 276 28.31 0.55 7.38
N PHE A 277 27.53 -0.48 7.05
CA PHE A 277 28.07 -1.79 6.67
C PHE A 277 28.73 -1.79 5.30
N LEU A 278 28.23 -1.01 4.34
CA LEU A 278 28.88 -0.86 3.03
C LEU A 278 30.24 -0.18 3.15
N GLU A 279 30.33 0.93 3.90
CA GLU A 279 31.58 1.67 4.14
C GLU A 279 32.63 0.81 4.87
N SER A 280 32.19 0.03 5.86
CA SER A 280 33.07 -0.83 6.65
C SER A 280 33.29 -2.23 6.05
N LYS A 281 32.68 -2.53 4.89
CA LYS A 281 32.64 -3.88 4.28
C LYS A 281 32.26 -4.97 5.31
N GLY A 282 31.20 -4.73 6.09
CA GLY A 282 30.75 -5.62 7.16
C GLY A 282 31.73 -5.77 8.34
N LYS A 283 32.64 -4.81 8.51
CA LYS A 283 33.75 -4.86 9.49
C LYS A 283 34.69 -6.07 9.29
N VAL A 284 34.75 -6.62 8.08
CA VAL A 284 35.65 -7.71 7.71
C VAL A 284 37.08 -7.19 7.61
N LYS A 285 38.00 -7.79 8.37
CA LYS A 285 39.44 -7.41 8.34
C LYS A 285 40.03 -7.62 6.94
N THR A 286 40.91 -6.72 6.49
CA THR A 286 41.54 -6.74 5.16
C THR A 286 42.16 -8.09 4.78
N LYS A 287 42.91 -8.73 5.69
CA LYS A 287 43.49 -10.07 5.43
C LYS A 287 42.43 -11.14 5.17
N LYS A 288 41.30 -11.09 5.90
CA LYS A 288 40.18 -12.01 5.70
C LYS A 288 39.45 -11.72 4.40
N LEU A 289 39.28 -10.45 4.06
CA LEU A 289 38.69 -10.00 2.78
C LEU A 289 39.51 -10.51 1.59
N GLN A 290 40.83 -10.32 1.61
CA GLN A 290 41.74 -10.83 0.57
C GLN A 290 41.68 -12.37 0.46
N SER A 291 41.61 -13.07 1.60
CA SER A 291 41.41 -14.53 1.61
C SER A 291 40.06 -14.94 1.01
N MET A 292 38.97 -14.22 1.29
CA MET A 292 37.66 -14.45 0.70
C MET A 292 37.70 -14.23 -0.81
N LEU A 293 38.22 -13.09 -1.29
CA LEU A 293 38.34 -12.78 -2.71
C LEU A 293 39.23 -13.80 -3.44
N GLY A 294 40.37 -14.18 -2.86
CA GLY A 294 41.26 -15.20 -3.39
C GLY A 294 40.67 -16.62 -3.43
N SER A 295 39.50 -16.84 -2.81
CA SER A 295 38.74 -18.10 -2.89
C SER A 295 37.70 -18.11 -4.01
N LEU A 296 37.51 -17.02 -4.76
CA LEU A 296 36.64 -17.01 -5.94
C LEU A 296 37.21 -17.95 -7.02
N ARG A 297 36.33 -18.71 -7.67
CA ARG A 297 36.67 -19.70 -8.70
C ARG A 297 35.69 -19.59 -9.86
N PRO A 298 36.12 -19.86 -11.11
CA PRO A 298 35.20 -19.91 -12.26
C PRO A 298 34.01 -20.85 -12.05
N ALA A 299 34.22 -21.98 -11.36
CA ALA A 299 33.15 -22.92 -11.01
C ALA A 299 32.03 -22.32 -10.15
N HIS A 300 32.27 -21.20 -9.44
CA HIS A 300 31.23 -20.53 -8.67
C HIS A 300 30.22 -19.77 -9.53
N LEU A 301 30.51 -19.55 -10.83
CA LEU A 301 29.54 -19.02 -11.79
C LEU A 301 28.43 -20.03 -12.11
N GLY A 302 28.71 -21.34 -11.93
CA GLY A 302 27.78 -22.42 -12.26
C GLY A 302 27.16 -22.25 -13.65
N PRO A 303 25.82 -22.28 -13.78
CA PRO A 303 25.13 -22.13 -15.07
C PRO A 303 25.49 -20.86 -15.86
N CYS A 304 25.92 -19.79 -15.17
CA CYS A 304 26.31 -18.53 -15.82
C CYS A 304 27.65 -18.64 -16.56
N GLY A 305 28.57 -19.50 -16.09
CA GLY A 305 29.88 -19.72 -16.71
C GLY A 305 29.87 -20.81 -17.78
N ASP A 306 28.99 -21.79 -17.65
CA ASP A 306 28.96 -22.98 -18.52
C ASP A 306 28.07 -22.81 -19.77
N GLY A 307 27.57 -21.60 -20.04
CA GLY A 307 26.69 -21.30 -21.19
C GLY A 307 25.29 -21.94 -21.12
N HIS A 308 24.90 -22.41 -19.94
CA HIS A 308 23.58 -23.01 -19.67
C HIS A 308 22.57 -22.02 -19.09
N TYR A 309 22.97 -20.76 -18.88
CA TYR A 309 22.08 -19.69 -18.44
C TYR A 309 20.98 -19.43 -19.47
N GLN A 310 19.76 -19.29 -18.96
CA GLN A 310 18.60 -18.85 -19.71
C GLN A 310 18.11 -17.54 -19.11
N SER A 311 17.94 -16.52 -19.95
CA SER A 311 17.30 -15.28 -19.51
C SER A 311 15.82 -15.52 -19.15
N ALA A 312 15.17 -14.52 -18.59
CA ALA A 312 13.73 -14.57 -18.30
C ALA A 312 12.85 -14.88 -19.54
N SER A 313 13.36 -14.66 -20.76
CA SER A 313 12.67 -15.00 -22.02
C SER A 313 12.93 -16.44 -22.50
N GLY A 314 13.73 -17.23 -21.77
CA GLY A 314 14.13 -18.59 -22.14
C GLY A 314 15.28 -18.66 -23.15
N GLN A 315 15.82 -17.52 -23.59
CA GLN A 315 16.93 -17.48 -24.53
C GLN A 315 18.25 -17.81 -23.83
N LYS A 316 19.03 -18.73 -24.42
CA LYS A 316 20.40 -19.01 -23.98
C LYS A 316 21.30 -17.84 -24.33
N LEU A 317 21.98 -17.31 -23.31
CA LEU A 317 22.91 -16.19 -23.43
C LEU A 317 24.23 -16.56 -22.78
N THR A 318 25.33 -16.24 -23.46
CA THR A 318 26.66 -16.28 -22.86
C THR A 318 26.88 -14.97 -22.12
N LEU A 319 27.21 -15.06 -20.83
CA LEU A 319 27.41 -13.89 -19.98
C LEU A 319 28.91 -13.59 -19.85
N GLU A 320 29.25 -12.31 -19.92
CA GLU A 320 30.59 -11.81 -19.66
C GLU A 320 30.75 -11.48 -18.18
N LEU A 321 31.78 -12.04 -17.54
CA LEU A 321 32.12 -11.68 -16.16
C LEU A 321 32.64 -10.24 -16.11
N LYS A 322 31.90 -9.35 -15.43
CA LYS A 322 32.27 -7.94 -15.24
C LYS A 322 32.52 -7.63 -13.77
N PRO A 323 33.43 -6.71 -13.45
CA PRO A 323 33.53 -6.17 -12.10
C PRO A 323 32.32 -5.27 -11.80
N LEU A 324 31.91 -5.22 -10.53
CA LEU A 324 30.81 -4.39 -10.01
C LEU A 324 31.02 -2.90 -10.35
N SER A 325 32.27 -2.44 -10.33
CA SER A 325 32.64 -1.06 -10.65
C SER A 325 32.45 -0.68 -12.13
N ALA A 326 32.33 -1.66 -13.03
CA ALA A 326 32.10 -1.42 -14.46
C ALA A 326 30.62 -1.46 -14.86
N LEU A 327 29.72 -1.80 -13.93
CA LEU A 327 28.29 -1.81 -14.19
C LEU A 327 27.75 -0.40 -14.46
N GLN A 328 26.79 -0.31 -15.37
CA GLN A 328 26.03 0.91 -15.64
C GLN A 328 24.71 0.91 -14.86
N PRO A 329 24.16 2.06 -14.48
CA PRO A 329 22.82 2.13 -13.90
C PRO A 329 21.76 1.49 -14.80
N GLY A 330 20.85 0.72 -14.21
CA GLY A 330 19.84 -0.09 -14.91
C GLY A 330 20.28 -1.54 -15.12
N VAL A 331 19.56 -2.23 -16.01
CA VAL A 331 19.81 -3.65 -16.33
C VAL A 331 21.05 -3.79 -17.21
N ASN A 332 22.03 -4.57 -16.74
CA ASN A 332 23.26 -4.83 -17.47
C ASN A 332 23.16 -6.14 -18.25
N SER A 333 22.48 -6.12 -19.39
CA SER A 333 22.26 -7.31 -20.22
C SER A 333 23.56 -7.94 -20.71
N GLY A 334 23.61 -9.27 -20.71
CA GLY A 334 24.81 -10.04 -21.12
C GLY A 334 25.98 -9.98 -20.14
N ALA A 335 25.84 -9.36 -18.98
CA ALA A 335 26.87 -9.33 -17.93
C ALA A 335 26.53 -10.30 -16.79
N VAL A 336 27.56 -10.80 -16.10
CA VAL A 336 27.43 -11.47 -14.80
C VAL A 336 28.44 -10.87 -13.83
N VAL A 337 28.03 -10.68 -12.58
CA VAL A 337 28.95 -10.34 -11.49
C VAL A 337 29.12 -11.53 -10.56
N LEU A 338 30.31 -11.70 -10.01
CA LEU A 338 30.63 -12.73 -9.03
C LEU A 338 31.37 -12.10 -7.86
N GLY A 339 30.83 -12.22 -6.66
CA GLY A 339 31.45 -11.65 -5.47
C GLY A 339 31.26 -12.49 -4.22
N LYS A 340 31.76 -11.95 -3.11
CA LYS A 340 31.68 -12.53 -1.76
C LYS A 340 30.73 -11.75 -0.88
N VAL A 341 29.93 -12.47 -0.10
CA VAL A 341 29.05 -11.87 0.91
C VAL A 341 29.87 -11.41 2.10
N VAL A 342 29.73 -10.15 2.52
CA VAL A 342 30.48 -9.58 3.67
C VAL A 342 29.60 -9.21 4.87
N PHE A 343 28.31 -9.01 4.68
CA PHE A 343 27.31 -8.87 5.74
C PHE A 343 25.93 -9.25 5.20
N SER A 344 24.99 -9.52 6.09
CA SER A 344 23.56 -9.59 5.79
C SER A 344 22.77 -8.66 6.70
N LEU A 345 21.65 -8.15 6.21
CA LEU A 345 20.74 -7.24 6.89
C LEU A 345 19.31 -7.61 6.51
N THR A 346 18.47 -7.80 7.53
CA THR A 346 17.04 -8.10 7.38
C THR A 346 16.20 -6.94 7.92
N THR A 347 15.03 -6.74 7.33
CA THR A 347 14.01 -5.80 7.80
C THR A 347 12.95 -6.54 8.62
N GLU A 348 12.12 -5.82 9.39
CA GLU A 348 11.00 -6.44 10.13
C GLU A 348 9.99 -7.12 9.21
N GLU A 349 9.78 -6.56 8.01
CA GLU A 349 8.92 -7.13 6.96
C GLU A 349 9.55 -8.36 6.30
N LYS A 350 10.81 -8.70 6.63
CA LYS A 350 11.62 -9.80 6.09
C LYS A 350 11.90 -9.73 4.58
N VAL A 351 11.34 -8.75 3.87
CA VAL A 351 11.58 -8.46 2.45
C VAL A 351 12.12 -7.03 2.32
N PRO A 352 13.16 -6.80 1.48
CA PRO A 352 14.03 -7.80 0.85
C PRO A 352 15.04 -8.42 1.83
N PHE A 353 15.60 -9.57 1.47
CA PHE A 353 16.84 -10.03 2.09
C PHE A 353 17.99 -9.21 1.51
N THR A 354 18.68 -8.44 2.37
CA THR A 354 19.73 -7.51 1.94
C THR A 354 21.10 -8.02 2.35
N PHE A 355 22.10 -7.97 1.47
CA PHE A 355 23.48 -8.32 1.82
C PHE A 355 24.50 -7.46 1.08
N GLY A 356 25.71 -7.38 1.62
CA GLY A 356 26.83 -6.69 0.99
C GLY A 356 27.65 -7.64 0.14
N LEU A 357 27.97 -7.22 -1.09
CA LEU A 357 28.77 -7.97 -2.05
C LEU A 357 30.06 -7.21 -2.38
N VAL A 358 31.17 -7.95 -2.45
CA VAL A 358 32.48 -7.45 -2.88
C VAL A 358 33.08 -8.41 -3.91
N ASP A 359 33.62 -7.87 -5.00
CA ASP A 359 34.27 -8.64 -6.07
C ASP A 359 35.78 -8.38 -6.16
N SER A 360 36.24 -7.31 -5.50
CA SER A 360 37.59 -6.77 -5.57
C SER A 360 37.91 -5.94 -4.32
N ASP A 361 39.08 -5.32 -4.28
CA ASP A 361 39.44 -4.33 -3.24
C ASP A 361 38.63 -3.02 -3.34
N GLY A 362 37.82 -2.85 -4.40
CA GLY A 362 36.95 -1.69 -4.63
C GLY A 362 35.77 -1.54 -3.67
N PRO A 363 34.77 -0.70 -4.01
CA PRO A 363 33.61 -0.46 -3.17
C PRO A 363 32.76 -1.71 -2.92
N CYS A 364 32.03 -1.74 -1.80
CA CYS A 364 31.01 -2.76 -1.54
C CYS A 364 29.66 -2.30 -2.09
N TYR A 365 28.92 -3.23 -2.69
CA TYR A 365 27.59 -2.98 -3.26
C TYR A 365 26.54 -3.72 -2.44
N ALA A 366 25.40 -3.09 -2.21
CA ALA A 366 24.26 -3.76 -1.61
C ALA A 366 23.58 -4.66 -2.65
N VAL A 367 22.99 -5.77 -2.23
CA VAL A 367 22.15 -6.63 -3.06
C VAL A 367 20.84 -6.85 -2.32
N MET A 368 19.73 -6.59 -3.01
CA MET A 368 18.38 -6.65 -2.47
C MET A 368 17.62 -7.76 -3.19
N VAL A 369 17.30 -8.84 -2.47
CA VAL A 369 16.65 -10.01 -3.04
C VAL A 369 15.19 -10.06 -2.61
N TYR A 370 14.31 -10.04 -3.60
CA TYR A 370 12.85 -10.06 -3.44
C TYR A 370 12.29 -11.46 -3.71
N ASN A 371 10.98 -11.61 -3.45
CA ASN A 371 10.21 -12.84 -3.67
C ASN A 371 10.87 -14.09 -3.07
N MET A 372 11.41 -13.99 -1.85
CA MET A 372 12.05 -15.10 -1.15
C MET A 372 11.14 -15.72 -0.08
N VAL A 373 11.35 -16.98 0.27
CA VAL A 373 10.77 -17.56 1.50
C VAL A 373 11.51 -17.02 2.73
N GLN A 374 10.84 -16.84 3.86
CA GLN A 374 11.44 -16.23 5.06
C GLN A 374 12.69 -16.96 5.60
N SER A 375 12.84 -18.24 5.30
CA SER A 375 14.01 -19.05 5.68
C SER A 375 15.19 -18.93 4.72
N TRP A 376 15.03 -18.24 3.59
CA TRP A 376 16.08 -18.08 2.59
C TRP A 376 17.10 -17.01 3.00
N GLY A 377 18.34 -17.22 2.60
CA GLY A 377 19.42 -16.26 2.77
C GLY A 377 20.75 -16.82 2.30
N VAL A 378 21.78 -15.97 2.33
CA VAL A 378 23.18 -16.32 2.07
C VAL A 378 24.05 -16.02 3.28
N LEU A 379 25.15 -16.74 3.43
CA LEU A 379 26.07 -16.62 4.56
C LEU A 379 27.27 -15.75 4.21
N ILE A 380 27.86 -15.12 5.22
CA ILE A 380 29.11 -14.37 5.08
C ILE A 380 30.21 -15.30 4.56
N GLY A 381 30.85 -14.91 3.46
CA GLY A 381 31.89 -15.69 2.77
C GLY A 381 31.40 -16.54 1.61
N ASP A 382 30.08 -16.70 1.43
CA ASP A 382 29.51 -17.35 0.26
C ASP A 382 29.88 -16.58 -1.01
N SER A 383 30.06 -17.32 -2.10
CA SER A 383 30.22 -16.75 -3.45
C SER A 383 28.84 -16.63 -4.08
N VAL A 384 28.48 -15.44 -4.55
CA VAL A 384 27.20 -15.21 -5.21
C VAL A 384 27.45 -14.68 -6.61
N ALA A 385 26.92 -15.37 -7.62
CA ALA A 385 26.86 -14.87 -8.98
C ALA A 385 25.47 -14.29 -9.27
N ILE A 386 25.44 -13.12 -9.89
CA ILE A 386 24.21 -12.41 -10.27
C ILE A 386 24.26 -12.14 -11.78
N PRO A 387 23.46 -12.85 -12.58
CA PRO A 387 23.34 -12.60 -14.01
C PRO A 387 22.50 -11.35 -14.28
N GLU A 388 22.86 -10.63 -15.33
CA GLU A 388 22.20 -9.42 -15.83
C GLU A 388 21.81 -8.41 -14.71
N PRO A 389 22.77 -8.00 -13.85
CA PRO A 389 22.46 -7.25 -12.64
C PRO A 389 21.80 -5.90 -12.96
N ASN A 390 20.74 -5.57 -12.22
CA ASN A 390 20.06 -4.29 -12.28
C ASN A 390 20.65 -3.34 -11.23
N LEU A 391 21.58 -2.47 -11.64
CA LEU A 391 22.28 -1.55 -10.75
C LEU A 391 21.44 -0.28 -10.52
N ARG A 392 21.29 0.13 -9.26
CA ARG A 392 20.67 1.40 -8.89
C ARG A 392 21.62 2.23 -8.02
N LEU A 393 21.68 3.53 -8.31
CA LEU A 393 22.41 4.51 -7.52
C LEU A 393 21.42 5.26 -6.62
N HIS A 394 21.69 5.26 -5.32
CA HIS A 394 20.85 5.90 -4.31
C HIS A 394 21.53 7.15 -3.79
N ARG A 395 20.80 8.27 -3.84
CA ARG A 395 21.14 9.54 -3.18
C ARG A 395 19.88 10.03 -2.49
N ILE A 396 19.83 9.86 -1.18
CA ILE A 396 18.63 10.10 -0.37
C ILE A 396 18.99 11.17 0.66
N GLN A 397 18.18 12.21 0.74
CA GLN A 397 18.28 13.26 1.74
C GLN A 397 16.96 13.35 2.48
N HIS A 398 16.99 13.19 3.82
CA HIS A 398 15.78 13.26 4.64
C HIS A 398 16.12 13.78 6.05
N LYS A 399 15.39 14.80 6.51
CA LYS A 399 15.53 15.41 7.86
C LYS A 399 17.00 15.65 8.27
N GLY A 400 17.82 16.17 7.35
CA GLY A 400 19.23 16.50 7.58
C GLY A 400 20.20 15.31 7.58
N LYS A 401 19.76 14.11 7.19
CA LYS A 401 20.62 12.94 6.97
C LYS A 401 20.74 12.66 5.47
N ASP A 402 21.96 12.32 5.05
CA ASP A 402 22.28 11.96 3.68
C ASP A 402 22.73 10.49 3.59
N TYR A 403 22.16 9.74 2.66
CA TYR A 403 22.53 8.36 2.38
C TYR A 403 22.91 8.23 0.90
N CYS A 404 24.14 7.79 0.63
CA CYS A 404 24.63 7.56 -0.72
C CYS A 404 25.20 6.15 -0.83
N PHE A 405 24.62 5.30 -1.68
CA PHE A 405 25.10 3.94 -1.92
C PHE A 405 24.65 3.39 -3.28
N SER A 406 25.21 2.26 -3.67
CA SER A 406 24.83 1.53 -4.89
C SER A 406 24.22 0.18 -4.50
N SER A 407 23.14 -0.21 -5.17
CA SER A 407 22.49 -1.51 -4.98
C SER A 407 22.34 -2.28 -6.29
N VAL A 408 22.26 -3.60 -6.18
CA VAL A 408 21.77 -4.49 -7.24
C VAL A 408 20.43 -5.06 -6.81
N ARG A 409 19.39 -4.80 -7.59
CA ARG A 409 18.05 -5.35 -7.37
C ARG A 409 17.95 -6.73 -8.01
N VAL A 410 17.46 -7.71 -7.24
CA VAL A 410 17.25 -9.09 -7.70
C VAL A 410 15.79 -9.48 -7.42
N GLU A 411 15.00 -9.67 -8.48
CA GLU A 411 13.54 -9.89 -8.37
C GLU A 411 13.16 -11.23 -7.74
N THR A 412 14.02 -12.25 -7.85
CA THR A 412 13.80 -13.58 -7.27
C THR A 412 15.13 -14.26 -6.94
N PRO A 413 15.22 -15.03 -5.83
CA PRO A 413 16.41 -15.82 -5.53
C PRO A 413 16.75 -16.84 -6.62
N LEU A 414 15.80 -17.23 -7.49
CA LEU A 414 16.05 -18.17 -8.59
C LEU A 414 17.09 -17.70 -9.61
N LEU A 415 17.32 -16.38 -9.70
CA LEU A 415 18.36 -15.82 -10.57
C LEU A 415 19.77 -16.00 -9.99
N LEU A 416 19.89 -16.30 -8.70
CA LEU A 416 21.17 -16.36 -8.01
C LEU A 416 21.85 -17.72 -8.14
N VAL A 417 23.17 -17.69 -8.24
CA VAL A 417 24.02 -18.87 -8.09
C VAL A 417 24.84 -18.69 -6.81
N VAL A 418 24.63 -19.56 -5.83
CA VAL A 418 25.30 -19.51 -4.53
C VAL A 418 26.29 -20.67 -4.44
N ASN A 419 27.57 -20.36 -4.30
CA ASN A 419 28.67 -21.33 -4.28
C ASN A 419 28.63 -22.31 -5.48
N GLY A 420 28.32 -21.79 -6.67
CA GLY A 420 28.20 -22.57 -7.91
C GLY A 420 26.88 -23.33 -8.09
N LYS A 421 25.95 -23.26 -7.12
CA LYS A 421 24.66 -23.96 -7.16
C LYS A 421 23.50 -22.99 -7.44
N PRO A 422 22.62 -23.27 -8.42
CA PRO A 422 21.42 -22.49 -8.63
C PRO A 422 20.43 -22.66 -7.46
N GLN A 423 19.58 -21.66 -7.22
CA GLN A 423 18.53 -21.76 -6.21
C GLN A 423 17.33 -22.54 -6.74
N GLY A 424 16.73 -23.37 -5.88
CA GLY A 424 15.55 -24.18 -6.23
C GLY A 424 14.23 -23.40 -6.08
N SER A 425 13.16 -23.86 -6.74
CA SER A 425 11.83 -23.23 -6.69
C SER A 425 11.26 -23.07 -5.28
N SER A 426 11.65 -23.93 -4.33
CA SER A 426 11.27 -23.84 -2.91
C SER A 426 11.83 -22.60 -2.19
N SER A 427 12.78 -21.88 -2.78
CA SER A 427 13.33 -20.63 -2.24
C SER A 427 12.48 -19.40 -2.52
N GLN A 428 11.51 -19.49 -3.44
CA GLN A 428 10.70 -18.36 -3.88
C GLN A 428 9.34 -18.32 -3.16
N ALA A 429 8.90 -17.11 -2.79
CA ALA A 429 7.54 -16.83 -2.34
C ALA A 429 7.05 -15.52 -2.95
N ALA A 430 5.74 -15.39 -3.19
CA ALA A 430 5.18 -14.13 -3.69
C ALA A 430 5.20 -13.06 -2.59
N ALA A 431 5.60 -11.83 -2.93
CA ALA A 431 5.43 -10.70 -2.02
C ALA A 431 3.94 -10.41 -1.81
N THR A 432 3.51 -10.33 -0.55
CA THR A 432 2.14 -9.98 -0.17
C THR A 432 2.10 -8.62 0.51
N VAL A 433 1.03 -7.86 0.30
CA VAL A 433 0.75 -6.66 1.10
C VAL A 433 -0.20 -7.08 2.22
N ALA A 434 0.22 -6.84 3.45
CA ALA A 434 -0.72 -6.86 4.57
C ALA A 434 -1.47 -5.51 4.56
N SER A 435 -2.59 -5.42 3.82
CA SER A 435 -3.49 -4.29 3.96
C SER A 435 -4.32 -4.51 5.23
N ARG A 436 -4.13 -3.71 6.28
CA ARG A 436 -5.01 -3.79 7.46
C ARG A 436 -6.43 -3.36 7.06
N PRO A 437 -7.49 -4.04 7.51
CA PRO A 437 -8.87 -3.62 7.25
C PRO A 437 -9.31 -2.38 8.05
N GLN A 438 -8.46 -1.86 8.95
CA GLN A 438 -8.87 -0.85 9.94
C GLN A 438 -8.71 0.62 9.54
N CYS A 439 -8.02 0.95 8.44
CA CYS A 439 -7.81 2.36 8.04
C CYS A 439 -7.90 2.53 6.51
N GLU A 440 -9.12 2.64 5.97
CA GLU A 440 -9.40 3.21 4.64
C GLU A 440 -10.78 3.86 4.53
#